data_AF-A0A4V3V051-F1
#
_entry.id   AF-A0A4V3V051-F1
#
_cell.length_a   1.000
_cell.length_b   1.000
_cell.length_c   1.000
_cell.angle_alpha   90.00
_cell.angle_beta   90.00
_cell.angle_gamma   90.00
#
_symmetry.space_group_name_H-M   'P 1'
#
loop_
_entity.id
_entity.type
_entity.pdbx_description
1 polymer ?
#
loop_
_entity_poly.entity_id
_entity_poly.type
_entity_poly.pdbx_seq_one_letter_code
_entity_poly.pdbx_strand_id
1 'polypeptide(L)'
;MSVVRAAAVAATIALVSGCVASGPSASTGGGSGAMSFLSGKKLAPDTSPVPPMRWDHHPEAEEWTEEALIAVAAKDPVFAQTVPADVQAWCPGYAKADIEDRRAFWVGMFSALAKHESTWNPRASGGGGKWIGLTQIDPRSARNYGCDTHSVEGLKDGEANLRCAIQIASVQVPKDNMVVGNGKRGLGRDWAPFRSASKREDMRVWISQQPYCQPDEKPGRKAPVVVSAKNGL
;
A
#
# COMPACT_ATOMS: atom_id res chain seq x y z
N MET A 1 50.39 -13.22 14.67
CA MET A 1 50.41 -14.61 14.15
C MET A 1 49.94 -15.53 15.25
N SER A 2 48.68 -15.98 15.20
CA SER A 2 48.19 -17.12 15.98
C SER A 2 47.03 -17.74 15.19
N VAL A 3 47.26 -18.98 14.75
CA VAL A 3 46.40 -19.78 13.89
C VAL A 3 45.37 -20.47 14.78
N VAL A 4 44.07 -20.18 14.57
CA VAL A 4 42.98 -20.93 15.19
C VAL A 4 42.70 -22.17 14.35
N ARG A 5 42.80 -23.34 15.00
CA ARG A 5 42.62 -24.67 14.39
C ARG A 5 41.15 -24.94 14.10
N ALA A 6 40.89 -25.44 12.89
CA ALA A 6 39.61 -26.00 12.46
C ALA A 6 39.33 -27.33 13.18
N ALA A 7 38.08 -27.54 13.58
CA ALA A 7 37.54 -28.84 13.97
C ALA A 7 36.33 -29.15 13.09
N ALA A 8 36.45 -30.19 12.28
CA ALA A 8 35.38 -30.76 11.48
C ALA A 8 34.47 -31.62 12.37
N VAL A 9 33.16 -31.51 12.21
CA VAL A 9 32.19 -32.48 12.76
C VAL A 9 31.37 -33.05 11.60
N ALA A 10 31.34 -34.38 11.57
CA ALA A 10 30.87 -35.21 10.48
C ALA A 10 29.34 -35.18 10.30
N ALA A 11 28.92 -35.33 9.05
CA ALA A 11 27.54 -35.52 8.63
C ALA A 11 27.07 -36.95 8.92
N THR A 12 25.86 -37.10 9.48
CA THR A 12 25.12 -38.36 9.52
C THR A 12 23.86 -38.23 8.68
N ILE A 13 23.83 -38.97 7.57
CA ILE A 13 22.69 -39.18 6.68
C ILE A 13 21.85 -40.32 7.27
N ALA A 14 20.56 -40.07 7.50
CA ALA A 14 19.57 -41.12 7.76
C ALA A 14 18.62 -41.23 6.56
N LEU A 15 18.75 -42.33 5.82
CA LEU A 15 17.80 -42.77 4.80
C LEU A 15 16.69 -43.56 5.49
N VAL A 16 15.43 -43.21 5.24
CA VAL A 16 14.29 -44.08 5.51
C VAL A 16 13.52 -44.27 4.20
N SER A 17 13.29 -45.53 3.88
CA SER A 17 12.77 -46.05 2.61
C SER A 17 11.44 -46.76 2.86
N GLY A 18 10.54 -46.73 1.87
CA GLY A 18 9.35 -47.58 1.73
C GLY A 18 8.04 -46.97 2.26
N CYS A 19 6.85 -47.21 1.68
CA CYS A 19 6.43 -48.09 0.61
C CYS A 19 5.13 -47.56 -0.02
N VAL A 20 4.94 -47.94 -1.28
CA VAL A 20 3.79 -47.70 -2.16
C VAL A 20 2.51 -48.37 -1.64
N ALA A 21 1.36 -47.72 -1.84
CA ALA A 21 0.05 -48.38 -1.82
C ALA A 21 -0.71 -48.05 -3.11
N SER A 22 -0.94 -49.09 -3.91
CA SER A 22 -1.87 -49.12 -5.04
C SER A 22 -3.11 -49.93 -4.64
N GLY A 23 -4.30 -49.52 -5.08
CA GLY A 23 -5.55 -50.27 -4.90
C GLY A 23 -6.77 -49.53 -5.49
N PRO A 24 -7.85 -50.23 -5.90
CA PRO A 24 -8.24 -50.25 -7.32
C PRO A 24 -9.68 -49.80 -7.65
N SER A 25 -9.98 -49.90 -8.95
CA SER A 25 -11.26 -50.22 -9.59
C SER A 25 -12.18 -49.08 -10.06
N ALA A 26 -12.31 -49.08 -11.39
CA ALA A 26 -13.41 -48.51 -12.14
C ALA A 26 -14.75 -49.17 -11.76
N SER A 27 -15.82 -48.36 -11.74
CA SER A 27 -17.19 -48.85 -11.85
C SER A 27 -17.89 -48.08 -12.98
N THR A 28 -18.45 -48.85 -13.90
CA THR A 28 -19.37 -48.44 -14.96
C THR A 28 -20.79 -48.43 -14.39
N GLY A 29 -21.50 -47.31 -14.55
CA GLY A 29 -22.90 -47.19 -14.16
C GLY A 29 -23.55 -46.04 -14.90
N GLY A 30 -24.25 -46.37 -15.99
CA GLY A 30 -25.09 -45.43 -16.72
C GLY A 30 -26.31 -45.03 -15.90
N GLY A 31 -26.64 -43.74 -15.95
CA GLY A 31 -27.86 -43.17 -15.39
C GLY A 31 -28.08 -41.78 -15.97
N SER A 32 -28.96 -41.69 -16.95
CA SER A 32 -29.52 -40.42 -17.45
C SER A 32 -30.20 -39.69 -16.29
N GLY A 33 -29.52 -38.70 -15.72
CA GLY A 33 -30.09 -37.73 -14.81
C GLY A 33 -29.80 -36.35 -15.37
N ALA A 34 -30.84 -35.62 -15.76
CA ALA A 34 -30.73 -34.24 -16.21
C ALA A 34 -30.07 -33.39 -15.10
N MET A 35 -28.81 -33.01 -15.28
CA MET A 35 -28.20 -31.98 -14.45
C MET A 35 -28.81 -30.64 -14.84
N SER A 36 -29.76 -30.21 -14.00
CA SER A 36 -30.22 -28.83 -13.96
C SER A 36 -29.01 -27.95 -13.69
N PHE A 37 -28.50 -27.30 -14.73
CA PHE A 37 -27.45 -26.29 -14.62
C PHE A 37 -28.01 -25.14 -13.78
N LEU A 38 -27.66 -25.13 -12.49
CA LEU A 38 -27.74 -23.92 -11.69
C LEU A 38 -26.91 -22.87 -12.41
N SER A 39 -27.61 -21.90 -12.96
CA SER A 39 -27.08 -20.73 -13.64
C SER A 39 -26.14 -19.99 -12.69
N GLY A 40 -24.87 -20.38 -12.69
CA GLY A 40 -23.81 -19.64 -12.04
C GLY A 40 -23.78 -18.26 -12.67
N LYS A 41 -24.21 -17.24 -11.92
CA LYS A 41 -23.90 -15.85 -12.26
C LYS A 41 -22.39 -15.78 -12.37
N LYS A 42 -21.88 -15.73 -13.60
CA LYS A 42 -20.50 -15.35 -13.89
C LYS A 42 -20.31 -14.00 -13.21
N LEU A 43 -19.56 -13.97 -12.10
CA LEU A 43 -19.10 -12.69 -11.56
C LEU A 43 -18.35 -12.02 -12.72
N ALA A 44 -18.85 -10.85 -13.14
CA ALA A 44 -18.10 -10.02 -14.06
C ALA A 44 -16.72 -9.77 -13.43
N PRO A 45 -15.63 -9.73 -14.22
CA PRO A 45 -14.35 -9.30 -13.71
C PRO A 45 -14.55 -7.95 -13.01
N ASP A 46 -13.95 -7.78 -11.83
CA ASP A 46 -13.93 -6.51 -11.13
C ASP A 46 -13.08 -5.55 -11.96
N THR A 47 -13.72 -4.83 -12.87
CA THR A 47 -13.08 -3.81 -13.72
C THR A 47 -12.97 -2.47 -12.98
N SER A 48 -12.83 -2.49 -11.65
CA SER A 48 -12.59 -1.27 -10.90
C SER A 48 -11.34 -0.61 -11.49
N PRO A 49 -11.45 0.59 -12.07
CA PRO A 49 -10.30 1.24 -12.69
C PRO A 49 -9.22 1.45 -11.63
N VAL A 50 -7.96 1.14 -11.99
CA VAL A 50 -6.80 1.43 -11.14
C VAL A 50 -6.89 2.91 -10.72
N PRO A 51 -6.82 3.22 -9.41
CA PRO A 51 -6.99 4.58 -8.95
C PRO A 51 -5.87 5.47 -9.51
N PRO A 52 -6.17 6.71 -9.98
CA PRO A 52 -5.15 7.57 -10.55
C PRO A 52 -4.03 7.90 -9.56
N MET A 53 -2.77 7.75 -9.98
CA MET A 53 -1.60 8.12 -9.20
C MET A 53 -0.78 9.17 -9.92
N ARG A 54 -0.07 10.00 -9.15
CA ARG A 54 0.68 11.11 -9.75
C ARG A 54 1.86 10.64 -10.61
N TRP A 55 2.28 9.39 -10.44
CA TRP A 55 3.32 8.73 -11.21
C TRP A 55 2.80 7.97 -12.43
N ASP A 56 1.52 8.01 -12.79
CA ASP A 56 0.92 7.19 -13.88
C ASP A 56 1.58 7.36 -15.27
N HIS A 57 2.42 8.38 -15.43
CA HIS A 57 3.23 8.59 -16.64
C HIS A 57 4.54 7.78 -16.65
N HIS A 58 4.89 7.11 -15.55
CA HIS A 58 6.11 6.33 -15.38
C HIS A 58 5.87 4.88 -15.83
N PRO A 59 6.84 4.21 -16.48
CA PRO A 59 6.65 2.84 -16.95
C PRO A 59 6.28 1.83 -15.85
N GLU A 60 6.85 2.00 -14.64
CA GLU A 60 6.63 1.15 -13.46
C GLU A 60 5.41 1.56 -12.60
N ALA A 61 4.53 2.43 -13.11
CA ALA A 61 3.43 3.00 -12.34
C ALA A 61 2.43 1.96 -11.83
N GLU A 62 2.18 0.91 -12.62
CA GLU A 62 1.25 -0.16 -12.26
C GLU A 62 1.79 -0.96 -11.07
N GLU A 63 3.05 -1.42 -11.15
CA GLU A 63 3.69 -2.17 -10.06
C GLU A 63 3.80 -1.34 -8.78
N TRP A 64 4.15 -0.06 -8.89
CA TRP A 64 4.21 0.84 -7.73
C TRP A 64 2.85 1.04 -7.07
N THR A 65 1.79 1.14 -7.87
CA THR A 65 0.43 1.35 -7.37
C THR A 65 -0.10 0.09 -6.69
N GLU A 66 0.06 -1.08 -7.32
CA GLU A 66 -0.36 -2.36 -6.77
C GLU A 66 0.34 -2.62 -5.43
N GLU A 67 1.67 -2.53 -5.41
CA GLU A 67 2.43 -2.81 -4.20
C GLU A 67 2.12 -1.84 -3.06
N ALA A 68 1.98 -0.55 -3.38
CA ALA A 68 1.61 0.45 -2.38
C ALA A 68 0.20 0.21 -1.83
N LEU A 69 -0.76 -0.20 -2.67
CA LEU A 69 -2.10 -0.56 -2.22
C LEU A 69 -2.07 -1.79 -1.30
N ILE A 70 -1.28 -2.82 -1.62
CA ILE A 70 -1.07 -4.00 -0.77
C ILE A 70 -0.51 -3.58 0.59
N ALA A 71 0.55 -2.76 0.59
CA ALA A 71 1.20 -2.31 1.81
C ALA A 71 0.30 -1.43 2.70
N VAL A 72 -0.54 -0.57 2.10
CA VAL A 72 -1.56 0.20 2.84
C VAL A 72 -2.65 -0.72 3.38
N ALA A 73 -3.15 -1.66 2.56
CA ALA A 73 -4.21 -2.60 2.94
C ALA A 73 -3.81 -3.46 4.14
N ALA A 74 -2.55 -3.91 4.20
CA ALA A 74 -2.00 -4.63 5.34
C ALA A 74 -2.01 -3.82 6.65
N LYS A 75 -2.26 -2.51 6.57
CA LYS A 75 -2.24 -1.55 7.69
C LYS A 75 -3.51 -0.71 7.75
N ASP A 76 -4.62 -1.22 7.20
CA ASP A 76 -5.93 -0.58 7.21
C ASP A 76 -6.37 0.00 8.56
N PRO A 77 -6.20 -0.69 9.72
CA PRO A 77 -6.57 -0.13 11.02
C PRO A 77 -5.95 1.24 11.30
N VAL A 78 -4.73 1.47 10.79
CA VAL A 78 -4.00 2.73 10.93
C VAL A 78 -4.35 3.73 9.83
N PHE A 79 -4.55 3.23 8.62
CA PHE A 79 -4.77 4.06 7.44
C PHE A 79 -6.26 4.20 7.10
N ALA A 80 -6.83 3.24 6.38
CA ALA A 80 -8.14 3.37 5.76
C ALA A 80 -9.33 3.28 6.74
N GLN A 81 -9.13 2.71 7.93
CA GLN A 81 -10.18 2.62 8.97
C GLN A 81 -10.14 3.79 9.97
N THR A 82 -9.12 4.64 9.90
CA THR A 82 -8.99 5.84 10.75
C THR A 82 -9.31 7.10 9.94
N VAL A 83 -9.82 8.14 10.60
CA VAL A 83 -10.06 9.46 9.99
C VAL A 83 -9.14 10.50 10.65
N PRO A 84 -7.97 10.81 10.06
CA PRO A 84 -7.06 11.79 10.61
C PRO A 84 -7.69 13.19 10.70
N ALA A 85 -7.32 13.96 11.72
CA ALA A 85 -7.97 15.24 12.05
C ALA A 85 -7.90 16.30 10.92
N ASP A 86 -6.85 16.26 10.10
CA ASP A 86 -6.64 17.20 8.97
C ASP A 86 -6.97 16.58 7.61
N VAL A 87 -7.53 15.37 7.55
CA VAL A 87 -7.73 14.66 6.27
C VAL A 87 -8.67 15.39 5.32
N GLN A 88 -9.68 16.11 5.84
CA GLN A 88 -10.62 16.87 5.01
C GLN A 88 -9.93 17.98 4.20
N ALA A 89 -8.81 18.52 4.69
CA ALA A 89 -8.02 19.51 3.96
C ALA A 89 -7.29 18.91 2.76
N TRP A 90 -7.00 17.61 2.80
CA TRP A 90 -6.32 16.86 1.74
C TRP A 90 -7.30 16.18 0.78
N CYS A 91 -8.39 15.64 1.34
CA CYS A 91 -9.34 14.78 0.65
C CYS A 91 -10.74 15.00 1.24
N PRO A 92 -11.54 15.93 0.68
CA PRO A 92 -12.82 16.34 1.25
C PRO A 92 -13.80 15.18 1.47
N GLY A 93 -13.77 14.18 0.57
CA GLY A 93 -14.62 13.01 0.63
C GLY A 93 -14.17 11.86 1.54
N TYR A 94 -12.96 11.93 2.12
CA TYR A 94 -12.31 10.78 2.77
C TYR A 94 -13.21 10.05 3.79
N ALA A 95 -13.88 10.82 4.66
CA ALA A 95 -14.72 10.25 5.73
C ALA A 95 -15.94 9.47 5.20
N LYS A 96 -16.41 9.77 3.99
CA LYS A 96 -17.54 9.06 3.35
C LYS A 96 -17.09 7.96 2.38
N ALA A 97 -15.82 7.98 2.00
CA ALA A 97 -15.27 7.08 1.01
C ALA A 97 -15.21 5.63 1.54
N ASP A 98 -15.29 4.65 0.63
CA ASP A 98 -15.10 3.23 0.95
C ASP A 98 -13.63 2.92 1.24
N ILE A 99 -13.35 1.68 1.67
CA ILE A 99 -12.01 1.32 2.14
C ILE A 99 -10.99 1.39 0.98
N GLU A 100 -11.43 1.06 -0.23
CA GLU A 100 -10.64 1.11 -1.46
C GLU A 100 -10.22 2.54 -1.80
N ASP A 101 -11.17 3.49 -1.78
CA ASP A 101 -10.88 4.91 -1.99
C ASP A 101 -9.95 5.48 -0.90
N ARG A 102 -10.16 5.06 0.34
CA ARG A 102 -9.32 5.51 1.45
C ARG A 102 -7.90 4.96 1.36
N ARG A 103 -7.71 3.73 0.85
CA ARG A 103 -6.38 3.19 0.52
C ARG A 103 -5.76 3.97 -0.63
N ALA A 104 -6.51 4.23 -1.69
CA ALA A 104 -6.07 5.01 -2.84
C ALA A 104 -5.61 6.42 -2.46
N PHE A 105 -6.29 7.08 -1.51
CA PHE A 105 -5.83 8.36 -0.96
C PHE A 105 -4.40 8.29 -0.40
N TRP A 106 -4.09 7.27 0.41
CA TRP A 106 -2.77 7.15 1.01
C TRP A 106 -1.70 6.87 -0.04
N VAL A 107 -1.97 6.03 -1.03
CA VAL A 107 -1.05 5.83 -2.17
C VAL A 107 -0.89 7.12 -2.99
N GLY A 108 -1.98 7.87 -3.18
CA GLY A 108 -1.99 9.21 -3.77
C GLY A 108 -1.09 10.20 -3.04
N MET A 109 -1.06 10.18 -1.70
CA MET A 109 -0.12 10.97 -0.91
C MET A 109 1.34 10.63 -1.23
N PHE A 110 1.68 9.33 -1.32
CA PHE A 110 3.04 8.89 -1.64
C PHE A 110 3.45 9.20 -3.09
N SER A 111 2.53 9.07 -4.05
CA SER A 111 2.80 9.43 -5.44
C SER A 111 3.02 10.93 -5.63
N ALA A 112 2.25 11.75 -4.91
CA ALA A 112 2.44 13.19 -4.88
C ALA A 112 3.73 13.60 -4.17
N LEU A 113 4.12 12.89 -3.10
CA LEU A 113 5.37 13.09 -2.38
C LEU A 113 6.59 12.74 -3.25
N ALA A 114 6.56 11.61 -3.97
CA ALA A 114 7.66 11.14 -4.81
C ALA A 114 8.07 12.18 -5.88
N LYS A 115 7.12 12.96 -6.39
CA LYS A 115 7.41 14.14 -7.24
C LYS A 115 8.41 15.09 -6.59
N HIS A 116 8.18 15.42 -5.33
CA HIS A 116 8.90 16.46 -4.60
C HIS A 116 10.18 15.98 -3.93
N GLU A 117 10.31 14.67 -3.74
CA GLU A 117 11.49 14.00 -3.19
C GLU A 117 12.49 13.60 -4.29
N SER A 118 12.01 12.98 -5.37
CA SER A 118 12.87 12.36 -6.39
C SER A 118 12.49 12.70 -7.83
N THR A 119 11.41 13.44 -8.06
CA THR A 119 10.78 13.56 -9.40
C THR A 119 10.47 12.17 -9.97
N TRP A 120 9.92 11.30 -9.12
CA TRP A 120 9.59 9.89 -9.43
C TRP A 120 10.77 9.04 -9.92
N ASN A 121 12.01 9.40 -9.57
CA ASN A 121 13.17 8.63 -9.94
C ASN A 121 13.50 7.57 -8.86
N PRO A 122 13.26 6.27 -9.10
CA PRO A 122 13.54 5.22 -8.11
C PRO A 122 15.04 5.05 -7.86
N ARG A 123 15.90 5.50 -8.78
CA ARG A 123 17.37 5.44 -8.63
C ARG A 123 17.96 6.70 -7.99
N ALA A 124 17.13 7.63 -7.51
CA ALA A 124 17.58 8.88 -6.91
C ALA A 124 18.42 8.65 -5.65
N SER A 125 19.41 9.53 -5.46
CA SER A 125 20.35 9.50 -4.34
C SER A 125 20.64 10.92 -3.89
N GLY A 126 19.92 11.38 -2.87
CA GLY A 126 20.00 12.74 -2.36
C GLY A 126 21.04 12.91 -1.25
N GLY A 127 21.47 14.14 -1.01
CA GLY A 127 22.35 14.48 0.11
C GLY A 127 23.72 13.82 0.10
N GLY A 128 24.23 13.48 -1.09
CA GLY A 128 25.46 12.70 -1.23
C GLY A 128 25.30 11.22 -0.89
N GLY A 129 24.12 10.64 -1.13
CA GLY A 129 23.84 9.21 -0.88
C GLY A 129 23.24 8.89 0.47
N LYS A 130 22.70 9.88 1.17
CA LYS A 130 22.04 9.70 2.47
C LYS A 130 20.59 9.27 2.33
N TRP A 131 19.92 9.73 1.27
CA TRP A 131 18.49 9.52 1.06
C TRP A 131 18.24 8.88 -0.30
N ILE A 132 17.51 7.76 -0.31
CA ILE A 132 17.49 6.85 -1.46
C ILE A 132 16.08 6.65 -1.99
N GLY A 133 16.00 6.62 -3.33
CA GLY A 133 14.82 6.20 -4.08
C GLY A 133 13.66 7.19 -4.08
N LEU A 134 12.48 6.68 -4.41
CA LEU A 134 11.27 7.45 -4.72
C LEU A 134 10.92 8.47 -3.64
N THR A 135 11.00 8.05 -2.37
CA THR A 135 10.62 8.86 -1.21
C THR A 135 11.82 9.26 -0.34
N GLN A 136 13.04 9.14 -0.87
CA GLN A 136 14.27 9.65 -0.24
C GLN A 136 14.48 9.13 1.20
N ILE A 137 14.43 7.80 1.37
CA ILE A 137 14.56 7.15 2.67
C ILE A 137 16.04 6.99 3.04
N ASP A 138 16.38 7.30 4.29
CA ASP A 138 17.69 7.01 4.88
C ASP A 138 17.80 5.52 5.27
N PRO A 139 18.86 4.78 4.86
CA PRO A 139 19.08 3.38 5.23
C PRO A 139 19.05 3.06 6.74
N ARG A 140 19.49 3.99 7.59
CA ARG A 140 19.39 3.87 9.05
C ARG A 140 17.95 4.00 9.51
N SER A 141 17.19 4.95 8.95
CA SER A 141 15.75 5.05 9.22
C SER A 141 15.03 3.77 8.81
N ALA A 142 15.26 3.26 7.60
CA ALA A 142 14.65 2.01 7.13
C ALA A 142 14.88 0.84 8.10
N ARG A 143 16.11 0.67 8.60
CA ARG A 143 16.43 -0.32 9.64
C ARG A 143 15.70 -0.04 10.97
N ASN A 144 15.67 1.21 11.41
CA ASN A 144 15.04 1.57 12.69
C ASN A 144 13.51 1.34 12.69
N TYR A 145 12.86 1.46 11.52
CA TYR A 145 11.42 1.17 11.36
C TYR A 145 11.14 -0.30 10.98
N GLY A 146 12.18 -1.13 10.88
CA GLY A 146 12.05 -2.55 10.57
C GLY A 146 11.62 -2.85 9.14
N CYS A 147 12.04 -2.05 8.16
CA CYS A 147 11.80 -2.33 6.75
C CYS A 147 12.58 -3.56 6.28
N ASP A 148 12.00 -4.35 5.37
CA ASP A 148 12.59 -5.57 4.81
C ASP A 148 13.95 -5.30 4.13
N THR A 149 14.07 -4.13 3.50
CA THR A 149 15.33 -3.63 2.96
C THR A 149 15.76 -2.34 3.63
N HIS A 150 17.06 -2.25 3.85
CA HIS A 150 17.73 -1.07 4.38
C HIS A 150 19.13 -0.88 3.76
N SER A 151 19.37 -1.50 2.59
CA SER A 151 20.57 -1.26 1.79
C SER A 151 20.30 -0.14 0.79
N VAL A 152 21.36 0.56 0.35
CA VAL A 152 21.20 1.58 -0.70
C VAL A 152 20.61 0.98 -1.97
N GLU A 153 21.08 -0.19 -2.40
CA GLU A 153 20.59 -0.79 -3.64
C GLU A 153 19.15 -1.26 -3.52
N GLY A 154 18.80 -1.91 -2.40
CA GLY A 154 17.42 -2.34 -2.19
C GLY A 154 16.44 -1.18 -2.00
N LEU A 155 16.87 -0.01 -1.52
CA LEU A 155 16.02 1.18 -1.47
C LEU A 155 15.86 1.90 -2.82
N LYS A 156 16.62 1.51 -3.85
CA LYS A 156 16.38 1.97 -5.24
C LYS A 156 15.31 1.16 -5.96
N ASP A 157 14.92 0.01 -5.41
CA ASP A 157 13.73 -0.69 -5.85
C ASP A 157 12.49 0.11 -5.45
N GLY A 158 11.67 0.50 -6.43
CA GLY A 158 10.55 1.42 -6.21
C GLY A 158 9.50 0.83 -5.26
N GLU A 159 9.16 -0.43 -5.48
CA GLU A 159 8.24 -1.22 -4.64
C GLU A 159 8.75 -1.32 -3.19
N ALA A 160 9.99 -1.73 -2.98
CA ALA A 160 10.57 -1.84 -1.64
C ALA A 160 10.71 -0.48 -0.95
N ASN A 161 11.00 0.59 -1.71
CA ASN A 161 11.00 1.96 -1.19
C ASN A 161 9.61 2.37 -0.70
N LEU A 162 8.57 2.10 -1.48
CA LEU A 162 7.18 2.43 -1.14
C LEU A 162 6.66 1.60 0.05
N ARG A 163 6.93 0.28 0.07
CA ARG A 163 6.67 -0.57 1.26
C ARG A 163 7.27 0.04 2.51
N CYS A 164 8.53 0.46 2.45
CA CYS A 164 9.22 1.06 3.60
C CYS A 164 8.63 2.44 3.96
N ALA A 165 8.28 3.26 2.98
CA ALA A 165 7.61 4.55 3.23
C ALA A 165 6.29 4.37 3.98
N ILE A 166 5.48 3.39 3.56
CA ILE A 166 4.20 3.06 4.18
C ILE A 166 4.40 2.49 5.59
N GLN A 167 5.45 1.67 5.81
CA GLN A 167 5.85 1.20 7.13
C GLN A 167 6.19 2.37 8.06
N ILE A 168 7.01 3.33 7.62
CA ILE A 168 7.36 4.54 8.40
C ILE A 168 6.10 5.35 8.73
N ALA A 169 5.27 5.61 7.72
CA ALA A 169 4.03 6.37 7.89
C ALA A 169 3.05 5.72 8.86
N SER A 170 2.99 4.38 8.89
CA SER A 170 2.11 3.64 9.81
C SER A 170 2.47 3.83 11.29
N VAL A 171 3.68 4.30 11.59
CA VAL A 171 4.07 4.69 12.95
C VAL A 171 3.74 6.16 13.20
N GLN A 172 3.93 7.03 12.22
CA GLN A 172 3.86 8.49 12.42
C GLN A 172 2.45 9.07 12.33
N VAL A 173 1.63 8.59 11.39
CA VAL A 173 0.24 9.04 11.24
C VAL A 173 -0.57 8.83 12.52
N PRO A 174 -0.61 7.62 13.13
CA PRO A 174 -1.41 7.42 14.34
C PRO A 174 -0.81 8.14 15.56
N LYS A 175 0.51 8.36 15.58
CA LYS A 175 1.18 9.12 16.65
C LYS A 175 0.66 10.55 16.80
N ASP A 176 0.24 11.17 15.70
CA ASP A 176 -0.28 12.54 15.70
C ASP A 176 -1.78 12.63 15.40
N ASN A 177 -2.41 11.54 14.99
CA ASN A 177 -3.75 11.53 14.40
C ASN A 177 -3.91 12.58 13.27
N MET A 178 -2.91 12.69 12.41
CA MET A 178 -2.83 13.68 11.33
C MET A 178 -2.15 13.08 10.09
N VAL A 179 -2.59 13.52 8.91
CA VAL A 179 -1.89 13.30 7.64
C VAL A 179 -0.56 14.03 7.66
N VAL A 180 -0.55 15.36 7.87
CA VAL A 180 0.71 16.14 7.90
C VAL A 180 0.82 17.20 9.00
N GLY A 181 -0.30 17.63 9.62
CA GLY A 181 -0.36 18.65 10.68
C GLY A 181 0.53 19.88 10.44
N ASN A 182 0.20 20.66 9.40
CA ASN A 182 0.98 21.81 8.92
C ASN A 182 2.45 21.47 8.52
N GLY A 183 2.72 20.21 8.19
CA GLY A 183 4.00 19.75 7.70
C GLY A 183 5.00 19.29 8.76
N LYS A 184 4.62 19.23 10.04
CA LYS A 184 5.52 18.85 11.15
C LYS A 184 5.06 17.60 11.91
N ARG A 185 3.94 17.02 11.50
CA ARG A 185 3.27 15.86 12.12
C ARG A 185 2.91 14.85 11.03
N GLY A 186 2.47 13.65 11.41
CA GLY A 186 2.17 12.57 10.47
C GLY A 186 3.34 12.34 9.52
N LEU A 187 3.07 12.36 8.21
CA LEU A 187 4.10 12.24 7.18
C LEU A 187 5.17 13.36 7.26
N GLY A 188 4.82 14.57 7.72
CA GLY A 188 5.78 15.68 7.83
C GLY A 188 6.91 15.48 8.85
N ARG A 189 6.83 14.42 9.68
CA ARG A 189 7.92 14.04 10.59
C ARG A 189 9.15 13.55 9.84
N ASP A 190 8.96 12.76 8.79
CA ASP A 190 10.07 12.13 8.05
C ASP A 190 10.34 12.82 6.71
N TRP A 191 9.30 13.36 6.05
CA TRP A 191 9.43 13.94 4.72
C TRP A 191 9.41 15.48 4.73
N ALA A 192 10.56 16.06 4.39
CA ALA A 192 10.79 17.51 4.39
C ALA A 192 9.95 18.32 3.37
N PRO A 193 9.53 17.79 2.20
CA PRO A 193 8.61 18.48 1.29
C PRO A 193 7.34 18.96 1.97
N PHE A 194 6.81 18.21 2.94
CA PHE A 194 5.64 18.65 3.69
C PHE A 194 5.92 19.88 4.56
N ARG A 195 7.16 20.27 4.83
CA ARG A 195 7.47 21.51 5.58
C ARG A 195 7.37 22.76 4.71
N SER A 196 7.48 22.63 3.40
CA SER A 196 7.28 23.72 2.44
C SER A 196 5.79 23.95 2.18
N ALA A 197 5.29 25.17 2.43
CA ALA A 197 3.90 25.52 2.16
C ALA A 197 3.54 25.37 0.67
N SER A 198 4.42 25.77 -0.23
CA SER A 198 4.19 25.66 -1.68
C SER A 198 4.13 24.21 -2.15
N LYS A 199 5.03 23.35 -1.66
CA LYS A 199 5.01 21.92 -2.00
C LYS A 199 3.80 21.21 -1.40
N ARG A 200 3.43 21.53 -0.15
CA ARG A 200 2.16 21.04 0.45
C ARG A 200 0.97 21.38 -0.41
N GLU A 201 0.86 22.64 -0.84
CA GLU A 201 -0.26 23.09 -1.64
C GLU A 201 -0.31 22.40 -3.00
N ASP A 202 0.83 22.24 -3.69
CA ASP A 202 0.89 21.49 -4.95
C ASP A 202 0.44 20.02 -4.79
N MET A 203 0.82 19.36 -3.70
CA MET A 203 0.36 18.00 -3.41
C MET A 203 -1.14 17.98 -3.07
N ARG A 204 -1.60 18.88 -2.19
CA ARG A 204 -2.99 18.97 -1.75
C ARG A 204 -3.94 19.24 -2.91
N VAL A 205 -3.61 20.19 -3.78
CA VAL A 205 -4.41 20.54 -4.97
C VAL A 205 -4.57 19.30 -5.85
N TRP A 206 -3.47 18.61 -6.16
CA TRP A 206 -3.54 17.40 -6.99
C TRP A 206 -4.39 16.31 -6.32
N ILE A 207 -4.16 16.00 -5.05
CA ILE A 207 -4.86 14.90 -4.35
C ILE A 207 -6.35 15.17 -4.21
N SER A 208 -6.74 16.41 -3.87
CA SER A 208 -8.14 16.77 -3.61
C SER A 208 -9.05 16.66 -4.85
N GLN A 209 -8.47 16.59 -6.05
CA GLN A 209 -9.17 16.48 -7.32
C GLN A 209 -9.37 15.02 -7.77
N GLN A 210 -8.80 14.04 -7.06
CA GLN A 210 -8.88 12.66 -7.51
C GLN A 210 -10.25 12.03 -7.23
N PRO A 211 -10.70 11.05 -8.04
CA PRO A 211 -12.01 10.42 -7.88
C PRO A 211 -12.23 9.80 -6.49
N TYR A 212 -11.17 9.26 -5.88
CA TYR A 212 -11.20 8.71 -4.52
C TYR A 212 -11.35 9.77 -3.41
N CYS A 213 -11.22 11.06 -3.74
CA CYS A 213 -11.51 12.19 -2.86
C CYS A 213 -12.85 12.88 -3.17
N GLN A 214 -13.53 12.47 -4.24
CA GLN A 214 -14.85 12.94 -4.66
C GLN A 214 -15.85 11.78 -4.73
N PRO A 215 -16.11 11.11 -3.60
CA PRO A 215 -16.89 9.89 -3.55
C PRO A 215 -18.33 10.06 -4.05
N ASP A 216 -18.91 11.25 -3.92
CA ASP A 216 -20.28 11.54 -4.33
C ASP A 216 -20.42 11.61 -5.87
N GLU A 217 -19.31 11.70 -6.62
CA GLU A 217 -19.29 11.74 -8.09
C GLU A 217 -19.17 10.34 -8.74
N LYS A 218 -18.97 9.28 -7.94
CA LYS A 218 -18.81 7.92 -8.47
C LYS A 218 -20.13 7.36 -9.06
N PRO A 219 -20.16 6.92 -10.33
CA PRO A 219 -21.33 6.28 -10.91
C PRO A 219 -21.76 5.04 -10.10
N GLY A 220 -23.03 4.99 -9.71
CA GLY A 220 -23.61 3.84 -9.01
C GLY A 220 -23.60 3.89 -7.48
N ARG A 221 -22.95 4.89 -6.85
CA ARG A 221 -23.09 5.11 -5.40
C ARG A 221 -24.43 5.80 -5.13
N LYS A 222 -25.42 5.05 -4.62
CA LYS A 222 -26.68 5.64 -4.16
C LYS A 222 -26.37 6.61 -3.02
N ALA A 223 -26.90 7.83 -3.10
CA ALA A 223 -26.77 8.81 -2.02
C ALA A 223 -27.17 8.18 -0.67
N PRO A 224 -26.49 8.53 0.43
CA PRO A 224 -26.90 8.06 1.75
C PRO A 224 -28.37 8.40 1.97
N VAL A 225 -29.18 7.40 2.33
CA VAL A 225 -30.56 7.66 2.78
C VAL A 225 -30.44 8.44 4.08
N VAL A 226 -30.61 9.77 4.00
CA VAL A 226 -30.72 10.60 5.19
C VAL A 226 -32.04 10.22 5.85
N VAL A 227 -31.97 9.35 6.85
CA VAL A 227 -33.12 9.07 7.72
C VAL A 227 -33.26 10.31 8.60
N SER A 228 -34.08 11.27 8.17
CA SER A 228 -34.50 12.38 9.02
C SER A 228 -35.13 11.80 10.27
N ALA A 229 -34.42 11.91 11.40
CA ALA A 229 -35.02 11.74 12.71
C ALA A 229 -36.12 12.79 12.84
N LYS A 230 -37.37 12.35 12.71
CA LYS A 230 -38.51 13.17 13.11
C LYS A 230 -38.40 13.35 14.61
N ASN A 231 -38.15 14.59 15.05
CA ASN A 231 -38.33 14.98 16.44
C ASN A 231 -39.77 14.67 16.84
N GLY A 232 -39.92 13.70 17.75
CA GLY A 232 -41.15 13.47 18.49
C GLY A 232 -41.24 14.47 19.63
N LEU A 233 -42.45 15.01 19.81
CA LEU A 233 -42.90 16.00 20.79
C LEU A 233 -42.41 15.78 22.22
#